data_AF-X1KGV7-F1
#
_entry.id   AF-X1KGV7-F1
#
_cell.length_a   1.000
_cell.length_b   1.000
_cell.length_c   1.000
_cell.angle_alpha   90.00
_cell.angle_beta   90.00
_cell.angle_gamma   90.00
#
_symmetry.space_group_name_H-M   'P 1'
#
loop_
_entity.id
_entity.type
_entity.pdbx_description
1 polymer ?
#
loop_
_entity_poly.entity_id
_entity_poly.type
_entity_poly.pdbx_seq_one_letter_code
_entity_poly.pdbx_strand_id
1 'polypeptide(L)'
;DSNVTSGQIYSAVIAKERRGDFLGGTIQVVPHVTTEIKERFKRLAQKSQAEVILIEVGGTVGDIEGQPFLEAIRQMRNDVGRDNVLCIHVTFLPYLTTTQELKTKPTQHSVNELRRIGIQPDIIICRSDYPISEGIRDKVSLFCDVERQAVIFLPTVPTIYEVPLVLEEAGLGQLIVNKLSLKAKPTDLNQWRELTARLKTDREPVNIALVGKYVELQDAYFSVREALCHAALYHDQDINLLWIPSEDLEEDGS
;
A
#
# COMPACT_ATOMS: atom_id res chain seq x y z
N ASP A 1 -3.03 -17.20 0.66
CA ASP A 1 -1.92 -16.82 1.57
C ASP A 1 -1.57 -15.35 1.46
N SER A 2 -1.39 -14.80 0.26
CA SER A 2 -1.02 -13.39 0.06
C SER A 2 -2.16 -12.37 0.20
N ASN A 3 -3.40 -12.84 0.43
CA ASN A 3 -4.54 -12.01 0.81
C ASN A 3 -5.22 -12.68 2.01
N VAL A 4 -5.48 -11.89 3.05
CA VAL A 4 -6.08 -12.33 4.32
C VAL A 4 -7.18 -11.33 4.68
N THR A 5 -8.39 -11.84 4.88
CA THR A 5 -9.54 -11.00 5.26
C THR A 5 -9.98 -11.26 6.69
N SER A 6 -10.63 -10.28 7.33
CA SER A 6 -11.25 -10.46 8.65
C SER A 6 -12.18 -11.67 8.66
N GLY A 7 -13.01 -11.85 7.63
CA GLY A 7 -13.90 -13.00 7.52
C GLY A 7 -13.17 -14.35 7.61
N GLN A 8 -12.03 -14.49 6.94
CA GLN A 8 -11.21 -15.71 7.01
C GLN A 8 -10.61 -15.93 8.40
N ILE A 9 -10.14 -14.86 9.05
CA ILE A 9 -9.55 -14.92 10.40
C ILE A 9 -10.60 -15.34 11.43
N TYR A 10 -11.74 -14.64 11.49
CA TYR A 10 -12.81 -14.94 12.43
C TYR A 10 -13.40 -16.32 12.19
N SER A 11 -13.60 -16.72 10.93
CA SER A 11 -14.05 -18.07 10.58
C SER A 11 -13.09 -19.14 11.09
N ALA A 12 -11.77 -18.96 10.94
CA ALA A 12 -10.77 -19.90 11.42
C ALA A 12 -10.76 -20.02 12.96
N VAL A 13 -10.87 -18.89 13.67
CA VAL A 13 -10.93 -18.86 15.14
C VAL A 13 -12.19 -19.57 15.64
N ILE A 14 -13.36 -19.28 15.06
CA ILE A 14 -14.63 -19.93 15.42
C ILE A 14 -14.57 -21.44 15.12
N ALA A 15 -13.96 -21.84 14.01
CA ALA A 15 -13.81 -23.26 13.68
C ALA A 15 -12.91 -24.00 14.68
N LYS A 16 -11.84 -23.36 15.18
CA LYS A 16 -10.97 -23.91 16.24
C LYS A 16 -11.72 -24.06 17.56
N GLU A 17 -12.55 -23.08 17.90
CA GLU A 17 -13.41 -23.12 19.10
C GLU A 17 -14.37 -24.31 19.07
N ARG A 18 -15.11 -24.49 17.96
CA ARG A 18 -16.07 -25.58 17.84
C ARG A 18 -15.46 -26.99 17.85
N ARG A 19 -14.17 -27.11 17.51
CA ARG A 19 -13.43 -28.39 17.63
C ARG A 19 -12.93 -28.68 19.04
N GLY A 20 -13.00 -27.71 19.95
CA GLY A 20 -12.46 -27.82 21.30
C GLY A 20 -10.98 -27.48 21.41
N ASP A 21 -10.38 -26.84 20.40
CA ASP A 21 -8.93 -26.52 20.38
C ASP A 21 -8.53 -25.55 21.51
N PHE A 22 -9.49 -24.83 22.10
CA PHE A 22 -9.28 -23.90 23.22
C PHE A 22 -9.70 -24.46 24.59
N LEU A 23 -9.96 -25.78 24.68
CA LEU A 23 -10.22 -26.50 25.95
C LEU A 23 -11.35 -25.89 26.81
N GLY A 24 -12.38 -25.34 26.16
CA GLY A 24 -13.52 -24.69 26.83
C GLY A 24 -13.26 -23.28 27.36
N GLY A 25 -12.10 -22.68 27.03
CA GLY A 25 -11.77 -21.30 27.37
C GLY A 25 -12.56 -20.26 26.56
N THR A 26 -12.76 -19.07 27.15
CA THR A 26 -13.42 -17.94 26.48
C THR A 26 -12.58 -17.39 25.34
N ILE A 27 -13.17 -17.29 24.15
CA ILE A 27 -12.52 -16.70 22.98
C ILE A 27 -12.60 -15.18 23.04
N GLN A 28 -11.47 -14.55 22.73
CA GLN A 28 -11.25 -13.11 22.82
C GLN A 28 -10.46 -12.62 21.61
N VAL A 29 -10.61 -11.34 21.25
CA VAL A 29 -9.84 -10.74 20.15
C VAL A 29 -8.34 -10.83 20.45
N VAL A 30 -7.91 -10.43 21.64
CA VAL A 30 -6.57 -10.69 22.16
C VAL A 30 -6.68 -11.79 23.22
N PRO A 31 -5.93 -12.91 23.11
CA PRO A 31 -4.89 -13.17 22.12
C PRO A 31 -5.37 -13.92 20.87
N HIS A 32 -6.61 -14.45 20.80
CA HIS A 32 -6.95 -15.50 19.83
C HIS A 32 -6.99 -15.01 18.37
N VAL A 33 -7.66 -13.88 18.10
CA VAL A 33 -7.74 -13.28 16.75
C VAL A 33 -6.37 -12.75 16.33
N THR A 34 -5.68 -12.03 17.22
CA THR A 34 -4.34 -11.50 16.91
C THR A 34 -3.33 -12.62 16.68
N THR A 35 -3.40 -13.72 17.43
CA THR A 35 -2.56 -14.90 17.21
C THR A 35 -2.84 -15.54 15.86
N GLU A 36 -4.11 -15.72 15.47
CA GLU A 36 -4.44 -16.26 14.14
C GLU A 36 -3.87 -15.36 13.02
N ILE A 37 -3.92 -14.03 13.16
CA ILE A 37 -3.29 -13.09 12.21
C ILE A 37 -1.77 -13.28 12.18
N LYS A 38 -1.09 -13.29 13.34
CA LYS A 38 0.36 -13.51 13.42
C LYS A 38 0.80 -14.83 12.81
N GLU A 39 0.03 -15.90 13.00
CA GLU A 39 0.30 -17.20 12.39
C GLU A 39 0.19 -17.18 10.86
N ARG A 40 -0.65 -16.31 10.27
CA ARG A 40 -0.66 -16.09 8.81
C ARG A 40 0.65 -15.46 8.34
N PHE A 41 1.17 -14.46 9.07
CA PHE A 41 2.45 -13.82 8.74
C PHE A 41 3.60 -14.83 8.79
N LYS A 42 3.69 -15.60 9.89
CA LYS A 42 4.73 -16.64 10.05
C LYS A 42 4.63 -17.73 8.98
N ARG A 43 3.43 -18.17 8.62
CA ARG A 43 3.22 -19.16 7.56
C ARG A 43 3.69 -18.63 6.21
N LEU A 44 3.38 -17.38 5.88
CA LEU A 44 3.86 -16.74 4.66
C LEU A 44 5.39 -16.66 4.64
N ALA A 45 6.02 -16.33 5.76
CA ALA A 45 7.48 -16.33 5.92
C ALA A 45 8.09 -17.70 5.63
N GLN A 46 7.56 -18.74 6.30
CA GLN A 46 8.03 -20.11 6.12
C GLN A 46 7.85 -20.63 4.69
N LYS A 47 6.77 -20.25 4.01
CA LYS A 47 6.50 -20.72 2.65
C LYS A 47 7.32 -19.99 1.59
N SER A 48 7.48 -18.68 1.74
CA SER A 48 8.21 -17.86 0.78
C SER A 48 9.73 -17.98 0.92
N GLN A 49 10.24 -18.28 2.12
CA GLN A 49 11.67 -18.20 2.45
C GLN A 49 12.27 -16.82 2.10
N ALA A 50 11.43 -15.78 2.06
CA ALA A 50 11.84 -14.42 1.74
C ALA A 50 12.58 -13.78 2.91
N GLU A 51 13.60 -12.97 2.60
CA GLU A 51 14.32 -12.18 3.60
C GLU A 51 13.45 -11.05 4.18
N VAL A 52 12.54 -10.51 3.37
CA VAL A 52 11.62 -9.43 3.75
C VAL A 52 10.21 -9.78 3.29
N ILE A 53 9.23 -9.52 4.17
CA ILE A 53 7.80 -9.65 3.85
C ILE A 53 7.16 -8.28 4.00
N LEU A 54 6.62 -7.77 2.91
CA LEU A 54 5.81 -6.57 2.92
C LEU A 54 4.36 -6.95 3.28
N ILE A 55 3.86 -6.38 4.37
CA ILE A 55 2.48 -6.57 4.82
C ILE A 55 1.77 -5.23 4.73
N GLU A 56 0.78 -5.15 3.84
CA GLU A 56 -0.15 -4.05 3.77
C GLU A 56 -1.34 -4.31 4.70
N VAL A 57 -1.74 -3.30 5.48
CA VAL A 57 -2.98 -3.34 6.26
C VAL A 57 -3.96 -2.40 5.58
N GLY A 58 -5.04 -2.97 5.03
CA GLY A 58 -6.13 -2.18 4.47
C GLY A 58 -6.91 -1.41 5.53
N GLY A 59 -7.67 -0.39 5.08
CA GLY A 59 -8.41 0.52 5.95
C GLY A 59 -7.57 1.70 6.43
N THR A 60 -8.13 2.52 7.32
CA THR A 60 -7.45 3.70 7.86
C THR A 60 -7.10 3.50 9.33
N VAL A 61 -5.93 3.98 9.75
CA VAL A 61 -5.57 4.02 11.18
C VAL A 61 -6.58 4.89 11.92
N GLY A 62 -7.19 4.32 12.95
CA GLY A 62 -8.29 4.94 13.71
C GLY A 62 -9.61 4.20 13.52
N ASP A 63 -9.76 3.43 12.44
CA ASP A 63 -10.96 2.64 12.19
C ASP A 63 -10.99 1.38 13.06
N ILE A 64 -12.20 0.97 13.47
CA ILE A 64 -12.43 -0.19 14.35
C ILE A 64 -12.02 -1.50 13.66
N GLU A 65 -12.24 -1.59 12.35
CA GLU A 65 -12.02 -2.81 11.55
C GLU A 65 -10.53 -3.23 11.51
N GLY A 66 -9.62 -2.25 11.48
CA GLY A 66 -8.18 -2.47 11.40
C GLY A 66 -7.50 -2.79 12.74
N GLN A 67 -8.18 -2.57 13.87
CA GLN A 67 -7.55 -2.67 15.20
C GLN A 67 -6.91 -4.04 15.48
N PRO A 68 -7.53 -5.20 15.16
CA PRO A 68 -6.90 -6.50 15.39
C PRO A 68 -5.62 -6.71 14.58
N PHE A 69 -5.54 -6.16 13.36
CA PHE A 69 -4.36 -6.25 12.52
C PHE A 69 -3.21 -5.39 13.04
N LEU A 70 -3.51 -4.15 13.44
CA LEU A 70 -2.52 -3.26 14.03
C LEU A 70 -2.00 -3.83 15.37
N GLU A 71 -2.87 -4.37 16.22
CA GLU A 71 -2.45 -5.04 17.44
C GLU A 71 -1.58 -6.28 17.16
N ALA A 72 -1.90 -7.06 16.12
CA ALA A 72 -1.07 -8.18 15.69
C ALA A 72 0.32 -7.71 15.23
N ILE A 73 0.43 -6.62 14.46
CA ILE A 73 1.72 -6.03 14.05
C ILE A 73 2.52 -5.53 15.26
N ARG A 74 1.86 -4.84 16.20
CA ARG A 74 2.47 -4.38 17.44
C ARG A 74 3.04 -5.55 18.25
N GLN A 75 2.29 -6.65 18.35
CA GLN A 75 2.76 -7.88 19.00
C GLN A 75 3.90 -8.55 18.22
N MET A 76 3.84 -8.58 16.89
CA MET A 76 4.93 -9.15 16.06
C MET A 76 6.27 -8.48 16.35
N ARG A 77 6.29 -7.16 16.53
CA ARG A 77 7.52 -6.43 16.88
C ARG A 77 8.15 -6.93 18.19
N ASN A 78 7.34 -7.42 19.14
CA ASN A 78 7.84 -8.05 20.36
C ASN A 78 8.24 -9.51 20.12
N ASP A 79 7.48 -10.24 19.32
CA ASP A 79 7.71 -11.67 19.06
C ASP A 79 9.02 -11.94 18.29
N VAL A 80 9.35 -11.10 17.30
CA VAL A 80 10.53 -11.29 16.43
C VAL A 80 11.68 -10.33 16.72
N GLY A 81 11.49 -9.37 17.63
CA GLY A 81 12.48 -8.36 17.97
C GLY A 81 12.31 -7.06 17.18
N ARG A 82 12.72 -5.97 17.82
CA ARG A 82 12.39 -4.60 17.38
C ARG A 82 13.04 -4.22 16.05
N ASP A 83 14.22 -4.76 15.77
CA ASP A 83 15.00 -4.48 14.55
C ASP A 83 14.59 -5.34 13.35
N ASN A 84 13.69 -6.31 13.57
CA ASN A 84 13.16 -7.21 12.53
C ASN A 84 11.77 -6.78 12.02
N VAL A 85 11.27 -5.63 12.46
CA VAL A 85 9.98 -5.06 12.02
C VAL A 85 10.16 -3.57 11.77
N LEU A 86 9.76 -3.13 10.57
CA LEU A 86 9.77 -1.73 10.16
C LEU A 86 8.36 -1.29 9.78
N CYS A 87 7.86 -0.24 10.43
CA CYS A 87 6.54 0.33 10.21
C CYS A 87 6.63 1.57 9.32
N ILE A 88 6.07 1.49 8.10
CA ILE A 88 5.90 2.61 7.19
C ILE A 88 4.46 3.12 7.30
N HIS A 89 4.27 4.38 7.66
CA HIS A 89 2.95 5.00 7.75
C HIS A 89 2.71 5.95 6.59
N VAL A 90 1.68 5.69 5.78
CA VAL A 90 1.31 6.53 4.64
C VAL A 90 0.25 7.53 5.10
N THR A 91 0.50 8.81 4.83
CA THR A 91 -0.40 9.92 5.20
C THR A 91 -0.66 10.83 4.01
N PHE A 92 -1.70 11.64 4.10
CA PHE A 92 -2.06 12.61 3.06
C PHE A 92 -1.93 14.05 3.56
N LEU A 93 -1.28 14.89 2.75
CA LEU A 93 -1.16 16.33 2.96
C LEU A 93 -2.19 17.05 2.08
N PRO A 94 -3.37 17.39 2.60
CA PRO A 94 -4.37 18.10 1.81
C PRO A 94 -3.92 19.54 1.55
N TYR A 95 -4.19 20.01 0.34
CA TYR A 95 -4.03 21.39 -0.07
C TYR A 95 -5.32 22.17 0.16
N LEU A 96 -5.24 23.28 0.90
CA LEU A 96 -6.39 24.17 1.08
C LEU A 96 -6.32 25.33 0.11
N THR A 97 -7.23 25.36 -0.86
CA THR A 97 -7.32 26.41 -1.89
C THR A 97 -7.47 27.82 -1.30
N THR A 98 -8.16 27.96 -0.17
CA THR A 98 -8.39 29.24 0.53
C THR A 98 -7.13 29.85 1.12
N THR A 99 -6.18 29.02 1.54
CA THR A 99 -4.93 29.46 2.20
C THR A 99 -3.69 29.21 1.33
N GLN A 100 -3.87 28.54 0.19
CA GLN A 100 -2.83 28.15 -0.75
C GLN A 100 -1.66 27.40 -0.10
N GLU A 101 -1.96 26.55 0.88
CA GLU A 101 -0.94 25.79 1.60
C GLU A 101 -1.35 24.35 1.88
N LEU A 102 -0.32 23.50 1.96
CA LEU A 102 -0.43 22.11 2.40
C LEU A 102 -0.52 22.04 3.93
N LYS A 103 -1.48 21.27 4.43
CA LYS A 103 -1.70 21.12 5.88
C LYS A 103 -1.05 19.85 6.40
N THR A 104 -0.14 20.00 7.36
CA THR A 104 0.52 18.88 8.05
C THR A 104 -0.29 18.30 9.21
N LYS A 105 -1.39 18.96 9.61
CA LYS A 105 -2.16 18.56 10.79
C LYS A 105 -2.78 17.17 10.67
N PRO A 106 -3.39 16.77 9.53
CA PRO A 106 -3.89 15.41 9.35
C PRO A 106 -2.81 14.34 9.57
N THR A 107 -1.62 14.52 9.00
CA THR A 107 -0.45 13.63 9.26
C THR A 107 -0.12 13.55 10.75
N GLN A 108 -0.05 14.68 11.46
CA GLN A 108 0.25 14.71 12.90
C GLN A 108 -0.79 13.94 13.72
N HIS A 109 -2.08 14.11 13.42
CA HIS A 109 -3.16 13.40 14.11
C HIS A 109 -3.14 11.90 13.78
N SER A 110 -2.92 11.54 12.53
CA SER A 110 -2.86 10.14 12.10
C SER A 110 -1.70 9.38 12.76
N VAL A 111 -0.51 10.00 12.85
CA VAL A 111 0.62 9.41 13.59
C VAL A 111 0.31 9.28 15.07
N ASN A 112 -0.39 10.25 15.66
CA ASN A 112 -0.79 10.17 17.06
C ASN A 112 -1.77 9.01 17.32
N GLU A 113 -2.73 8.75 16.43
CA GLU A 113 -3.61 7.57 16.54
C GLU A 113 -2.81 6.27 16.44
N LEU A 114 -1.83 6.19 15.53
CA LEU A 114 -0.96 5.02 15.42
C LEU A 114 -0.12 4.79 16.70
N ARG A 115 0.37 5.87 17.32
CA ARG A 115 1.12 5.77 18.59
C ARG A 115 0.24 5.40 19.77
N ARG A 116 -1.02 5.84 19.81
CA ARG A 116 -1.97 5.50 20.89
C ARG A 116 -2.17 4.01 21.02
N ILE A 117 -2.09 3.27 19.91
CA ILE A 117 -2.14 1.81 19.89
C ILE A 117 -0.76 1.18 20.05
N GLY A 118 0.28 1.94 20.39
CA GLY A 118 1.62 1.44 20.69
C GLY A 118 2.53 1.20 19.48
N ILE A 119 2.20 1.75 18.30
CA ILE A 119 3.02 1.66 17.10
C ILE A 119 3.68 3.01 16.82
N GLN A 120 5.01 3.07 16.96
CA GLN A 120 5.79 4.21 16.48
C GLN A 120 6.18 3.92 15.02
N PRO A 121 5.80 4.77 14.05
CA PRO A 121 6.27 4.62 12.68
C PRO A 121 7.78 4.87 12.61
N ASP A 122 8.46 4.06 11.82
CA ASP A 122 9.90 4.21 11.55
C ASP A 122 10.13 5.08 10.31
N ILE A 123 9.14 5.14 9.40
CA ILE A 123 9.12 5.96 8.17
C ILE A 123 7.71 6.52 7.98
N ILE A 124 7.61 7.78 7.53
CA ILE A 124 6.35 8.41 7.15
C ILE A 124 6.42 8.77 5.66
N ILE A 125 5.47 8.26 4.88
CA ILE A 125 5.26 8.69 3.49
C ILE A 125 4.18 9.77 3.48
N CYS A 126 4.50 10.94 2.94
CA CYS A 126 3.58 12.05 2.76
C CYS A 126 3.12 12.13 1.31
N ARG A 127 1.90 11.66 1.04
CA ARG A 127 1.21 11.82 -0.24
C ARG A 127 0.67 13.24 -0.38
N SER A 128 0.76 13.81 -1.58
CA SER A 128 0.13 15.11 -1.89
C SER A 128 -0.09 15.26 -3.39
N ASP A 129 -1.10 16.02 -3.79
CA ASP A 129 -1.31 16.41 -5.19
C ASP A 129 -0.45 17.60 -5.63
N TYR A 130 0.26 18.24 -4.69
CA TYR A 130 1.05 19.44 -4.92
C TYR A 130 2.52 19.23 -4.50
N PRO A 131 3.47 20.03 -5.06
CA PRO A 131 4.84 20.02 -4.61
C PRO A 131 4.96 20.29 -3.10
N ILE A 132 5.74 19.46 -2.41
CA ILE A 132 5.92 19.52 -0.96
C ILE A 132 7.23 20.23 -0.65
N SER A 133 7.19 21.28 0.18
CA SER A 133 8.38 22.03 0.56
C SER A 133 9.18 21.35 1.67
N GLU A 134 10.49 21.60 1.74
CA GLU A 134 11.36 21.08 2.81
C GLU A 134 10.92 21.52 4.21
N GLY A 135 10.31 22.71 4.36
CA GLY A 135 9.77 23.16 5.65
C GLY A 135 8.66 22.26 6.20
N ILE A 136 7.91 21.57 5.32
CA ILE A 136 6.94 20.55 5.73
C ILE A 136 7.67 19.32 6.29
N ARG A 137 8.81 18.93 5.70
CA ARG A 137 9.62 17.81 6.17
C ARG A 137 10.07 18.01 7.61
N ASP A 138 10.63 19.19 7.89
CA ASP A 138 11.11 19.57 9.22
C ASP A 138 9.96 19.58 10.24
N LYS A 139 8.80 20.10 9.83
CA LYS A 139 7.61 20.13 10.68
C LYS A 139 7.09 18.71 10.98
N VAL A 140 6.95 17.86 9.97
CA VAL A 140 6.47 16.48 10.16
C VAL A 140 7.47 15.71 11.03
N SER A 141 8.77 15.80 10.76
CA SER A 141 9.82 15.17 11.56
C SER A 141 9.73 15.56 13.04
N LEU A 142 9.65 16.87 13.33
CA LEU A 142 9.57 17.39 14.69
C LEU A 142 8.30 16.94 15.42
N PHE A 143 7.13 17.11 14.81
CA PHE A 143 5.85 16.79 15.47
C PHE A 143 5.58 15.28 15.54
N CYS A 144 6.13 14.51 14.60
CA CYS A 144 5.91 13.07 14.47
C CYS A 144 7.11 12.25 14.96
N ASP A 145 8.08 12.88 15.64
CA ASP A 145 9.22 12.21 16.30
C ASP A 145 9.83 11.10 15.44
N VAL A 146 10.13 11.45 14.19
CA VAL A 146 10.83 10.58 13.23
C VAL A 146 12.01 11.35 12.68
N GLU A 147 13.08 10.64 12.33
CA GLU A 147 14.24 11.23 11.67
C GLU A 147 13.81 12.00 10.42
N ARG A 148 14.44 13.15 10.16
CA ARG A 148 14.11 14.00 9.00
C ARG A 148 14.18 13.22 7.68
N GLN A 149 15.20 12.36 7.51
CA GLN A 149 15.37 11.52 6.32
C GLN A 149 14.29 10.43 6.19
N ALA A 150 13.58 10.10 7.28
CA ALA A 150 12.49 9.14 7.30
C ALA A 150 11.11 9.77 6.98
N VAL A 151 11.08 11.07 6.69
CA VAL A 151 9.92 11.73 6.09
C VAL A 151 10.12 11.77 4.58
N ILE A 152 9.38 10.92 3.87
CA ILE A 152 9.48 10.67 2.44
C ILE A 152 8.31 11.36 1.73
N PHE A 153 8.60 12.16 0.72
CA PHE A 153 7.59 12.82 -0.10
C PHE A 153 7.20 11.94 -1.27
N LEU A 154 5.89 11.82 -1.52
CA LEU A 154 5.36 11.05 -2.64
C LEU A 154 4.23 11.85 -3.32
N PRO A 155 4.57 12.85 -4.15
CA PRO A 155 3.57 13.60 -4.89
C PRO A 155 2.79 12.69 -5.86
N THR A 156 1.62 13.13 -6.29
CA THR A 156 0.86 12.48 -7.36
C THR A 156 1.68 12.56 -8.65
N VAL A 157 1.93 11.39 -9.25
CA VAL A 157 2.72 11.22 -10.47
C VAL A 157 1.80 10.84 -11.64
N PRO A 158 2.16 11.17 -12.89
CA PRO A 158 1.34 10.88 -14.07
C PRO A 158 1.04 9.39 -14.28
N THR A 159 1.96 8.52 -13.87
CA THR A 159 1.78 7.07 -13.99
C THR A 159 2.29 6.32 -12.77
N ILE A 160 1.62 5.22 -12.42
CA ILE A 160 2.00 4.35 -11.29
C ILE A 160 3.43 3.82 -11.43
N TYR A 161 3.93 3.68 -12.65
CA TYR A 161 5.30 3.23 -12.92
C TYR A 161 6.36 4.28 -12.51
N GLU A 162 5.99 5.53 -12.23
CA GLU A 162 6.96 6.50 -11.68
C GLU A 162 7.16 6.37 -10.18
N VAL A 163 6.22 5.74 -9.46
CA VAL A 163 6.26 5.65 -7.99
C VAL A 163 7.57 5.04 -7.48
N PRO A 164 8.08 3.91 -8.01
CA PRO A 164 9.36 3.36 -7.57
C PRO A 164 10.55 4.30 -7.80
N LEU A 165 10.55 5.08 -8.89
CA LEU A 165 11.62 6.04 -9.17
C LEU A 165 11.62 7.19 -8.17
N VAL A 166 10.44 7.74 -7.88
CA VAL A 166 10.28 8.83 -6.89
C VAL A 166 10.66 8.36 -5.49
N LEU A 167 10.28 7.14 -5.10
CA LEU A 167 10.62 6.58 -3.80
C LEU A 167 12.13 6.29 -3.66
N GLU A 168 12.77 5.80 -4.73
CA GLU A 168 14.22 5.57 -4.73
C GLU A 168 14.99 6.89 -4.70
N GLU A 169 14.58 7.89 -5.49
CA GLU A 169 15.17 9.23 -5.46
C GLU A 169 15.04 9.91 -4.08
N ALA A 170 13.92 9.66 -3.40
CA ALA A 170 13.72 10.12 -2.03
C ALA A 170 14.53 9.35 -0.98
N GLY A 171 15.23 8.28 -1.36
CA GLY A 171 16.11 7.50 -0.49
C GLY A 171 15.41 6.41 0.33
N LEU A 172 14.16 6.04 0.00
CA LEU A 172 13.41 5.04 0.76
C LEU A 172 14.11 3.68 0.78
N GLY A 173 14.62 3.22 -0.37
CA GLY A 173 15.27 1.92 -0.48
C GLY A 173 16.46 1.77 0.47
N GLN A 174 17.39 2.71 0.43
CA GLN A 174 18.55 2.72 1.33
C GLN A 174 18.15 2.85 2.81
N LEU A 175 17.10 3.62 3.10
CA LEU A 175 16.61 3.78 4.47
C LEU A 175 16.05 2.47 5.03
N ILE A 176 15.31 1.70 4.24
CA ILE A 176 14.80 0.38 4.62
C ILE A 176 15.97 -0.59 4.88
N VAL A 177 16.96 -0.63 3.97
CA VAL A 177 18.16 -1.47 4.10
C VAL A 177 18.89 -1.17 5.41
N ASN A 178 19.09 0.11 5.72
CA ASN A 178 19.78 0.53 6.94
C ASN A 178 18.98 0.17 8.20
N LYS A 179 17.67 0.47 8.24
CA LYS A 179 16.83 0.25 9.42
C LYS A 179 16.62 -1.23 9.73
N LEU A 180 16.60 -2.10 8.72
CA LEU A 180 16.50 -3.55 8.87
C LEU A 180 17.87 -4.26 8.90
N SER A 181 18.98 -3.52 8.86
CA SER A 181 20.35 -4.07 8.83
C SER A 181 20.56 -5.12 7.73
N LEU A 182 19.96 -4.90 6.55
CA LEU A 182 20.01 -5.83 5.43
C LEU A 182 21.32 -5.68 4.64
N LYS A 183 21.74 -6.77 3.99
CA LYS A 183 22.85 -6.75 3.02
C LYS A 183 22.27 -6.64 1.61
N ALA A 184 22.17 -5.42 1.11
CA ALA A 184 21.66 -5.16 -0.24
C ALA A 184 22.78 -4.77 -1.21
N LYS A 185 22.60 -5.11 -2.48
CA LYS A 185 23.39 -4.56 -3.59
C LYS A 185 22.85 -3.18 -3.97
N PRO A 186 23.63 -2.34 -4.67
CA PRO A 186 23.11 -1.10 -5.24
C PRO A 186 21.87 -1.36 -6.11
N THR A 187 20.85 -0.53 -5.96
CA THR A 187 19.61 -0.62 -6.74
C THR A 187 19.89 -0.30 -8.21
N ASP A 188 19.39 -1.14 -9.12
CA ASP A 188 19.35 -0.84 -10.57
C ASP A 188 17.88 -0.74 -11.01
N LEU A 189 17.46 0.46 -11.43
CA LEU A 189 16.12 0.74 -11.94
C LEU A 189 16.13 1.12 -13.43
N ASN A 190 17.19 0.76 -14.19
CA ASN A 190 17.32 1.15 -15.60
C ASN A 190 16.14 0.67 -16.45
N GLN A 191 15.72 -0.59 -16.31
CA GLN A 191 14.55 -1.12 -17.03
C GLN A 191 13.26 -0.36 -16.68
N TRP A 192 13.14 0.12 -15.44
CA TRP A 192 11.99 0.88 -14.97
C TRP A 192 11.99 2.31 -15.51
N ARG A 193 13.17 2.94 -15.55
CA ARG A 193 13.35 4.24 -16.23
C ARG A 193 13.03 4.14 -17.71
N GLU A 194 13.47 3.08 -18.39
CA GLU A 194 13.13 2.83 -19.79
C GLU A 194 11.62 2.65 -19.98
N LEU A 195 10.96 1.85 -19.16
CA LEU A 195 9.51 1.66 -19.19
C LEU A 195 8.77 3.00 -19.07
N THR A 196 9.11 3.81 -18.05
CA THR A 196 8.47 5.12 -17.85
C THR A 196 8.75 6.10 -19.00
N ALA A 197 9.96 6.10 -19.56
CA ALA A 197 10.30 6.93 -20.72
C ALA A 197 9.48 6.52 -21.95
N ARG A 198 9.35 5.21 -22.19
CA ARG A 198 8.52 4.69 -23.28
C ARG A 198 7.06 5.10 -23.07
N LEU A 199 6.47 4.88 -21.90
CA LEU A 199 5.07 5.26 -21.62
C LEU A 199 4.76 6.75 -21.81
N LYS A 200 5.77 7.64 -21.71
CA LYS A 200 5.63 9.09 -21.90
C LYS A 200 5.89 9.57 -23.33
N THR A 201 6.30 8.67 -24.22
CA THR A 201 6.55 8.99 -25.62
C THR A 201 5.26 8.80 -26.40
N ASP A 202 4.80 9.83 -27.12
CA ASP A 202 3.59 9.75 -27.94
C ASP A 202 3.77 8.80 -29.12
N ARG A 203 2.74 8.00 -29.40
CA ARG A 203 2.71 7.03 -30.51
C ARG A 203 1.39 7.04 -31.24
N GLU A 204 1.34 6.32 -32.35
CA GLU A 204 0.07 6.05 -33.01
C GLU A 204 -0.84 5.25 -32.07
N PRO A 205 -2.10 5.67 -31.86
CA PRO A 205 -3.00 4.98 -30.95
C PRO A 205 -3.70 3.81 -31.66
N VAL A 206 -3.77 2.67 -30.98
CA VAL A 206 -4.66 1.56 -31.36
C VAL A 206 -5.99 1.69 -30.61
N ASN A 207 -7.08 1.67 -31.36
CA ASN A 207 -8.43 1.70 -30.79
C ASN A 207 -8.82 0.28 -30.35
N ILE A 208 -9.15 0.12 -29.07
CA ILE A 208 -9.62 -1.15 -28.51
C ILE A 208 -10.94 -0.91 -27.80
N ALA A 209 -11.99 -1.59 -28.23
CA ALA A 209 -13.28 -1.60 -27.54
C ALA A 209 -13.27 -2.61 -26.39
N LEU A 210 -13.53 -2.14 -25.18
CA LEU A 210 -13.74 -2.96 -24.00
C LEU A 210 -15.25 -2.99 -23.71
N VAL A 211 -15.87 -4.12 -24.04
CA VAL A 211 -17.29 -4.39 -23.79
C VAL A 211 -17.45 -4.99 -22.39
N GLY A 212 -18.22 -4.34 -21.53
CA GLY A 212 -18.35 -4.76 -20.13
C GLY A 212 -19.69 -4.41 -19.51
N LYS A 213 -20.04 -5.12 -18.44
CA LYS A 213 -21.29 -4.90 -17.70
C LYS A 213 -21.24 -3.65 -16.81
N TYR A 214 -20.06 -3.33 -16.25
CA TYR A 214 -19.88 -2.23 -15.31
C TYR A 214 -18.80 -1.25 -15.81
N VAL A 215 -18.88 -0.84 -17.07
CA VAL A 215 -17.83 0.02 -17.67
C VAL A 215 -17.73 1.41 -17.05
N GLU A 216 -18.76 1.87 -16.34
CA GLU A 216 -18.72 3.12 -15.56
C GLU A 216 -17.72 3.05 -14.41
N LEU A 217 -17.50 1.86 -13.86
CA LEU A 217 -16.48 1.61 -12.84
C LEU A 217 -15.22 1.05 -13.51
N GLN A 218 -14.42 1.94 -14.10
CA GLN A 218 -13.20 1.55 -14.81
C GLN A 218 -12.22 0.72 -13.95
N ASP A 219 -12.24 0.90 -12.62
CA ASP A 219 -11.43 0.13 -11.68
C ASP A 219 -11.76 -1.38 -11.69
N ALA A 220 -12.99 -1.77 -12.03
CA ALA A 220 -13.36 -3.18 -12.19
C ALA A 220 -12.55 -3.89 -13.28
N TYR A 221 -11.99 -3.12 -14.21
CA TYR A 221 -11.21 -3.59 -15.35
C TYR A 221 -9.73 -3.19 -15.27
N PHE A 222 -9.25 -2.77 -14.09
CA PHE A 222 -7.87 -2.30 -13.91
C PHE A 222 -6.83 -3.27 -14.49
N SER A 223 -6.88 -4.55 -14.12
CA SER A 223 -5.92 -5.55 -14.63
C SER A 223 -6.00 -5.76 -16.15
N VAL A 224 -7.19 -5.65 -16.74
CA VAL A 224 -7.38 -5.75 -18.20
C VAL A 224 -6.77 -4.55 -18.89
N ARG A 225 -7.04 -3.35 -18.38
CA ARG A 225 -6.47 -2.09 -18.89
C ARG A 225 -4.95 -2.11 -18.84
N GLU A 226 -4.35 -2.50 -17.71
CA GLU A 226 -2.88 -2.54 -17.57
C GLU A 226 -2.25 -3.59 -18.50
N ALA A 227 -2.87 -4.77 -18.65
CA ALA A 227 -2.38 -5.79 -19.57
C ALA A 227 -2.39 -5.31 -21.03
N LEU A 228 -3.47 -4.64 -21.45
CA LEU A 228 -3.56 -4.06 -22.80
C LEU A 228 -2.56 -2.91 -22.98
N CYS A 229 -2.36 -2.07 -21.95
CA CYS A 229 -1.34 -1.02 -21.96
C CYS A 229 0.06 -1.59 -22.19
N HIS A 230 0.44 -2.68 -21.49
CA HIS A 230 1.73 -3.34 -21.69
C HIS A 230 1.86 -3.96 -23.10
N ALA A 231 0.80 -4.56 -23.61
CA ALA A 231 0.78 -5.12 -24.96
C ALA A 231 0.92 -4.02 -26.04
N ALA A 232 0.18 -2.92 -25.92
CA ALA A 232 0.30 -1.77 -26.81
C ALA A 232 1.72 -1.20 -26.78
N LEU A 233 2.28 -1.01 -25.57
CA LEU A 233 3.63 -0.53 -25.40
C LEU A 233 4.66 -1.46 -26.06
N TYR A 234 4.50 -2.79 -25.93
CA TYR A 234 5.36 -3.78 -26.58
C TYR A 234 5.36 -3.61 -28.11
N HIS A 235 4.21 -3.26 -28.71
CA HIS A 235 4.06 -3.00 -30.13
C HIS A 235 4.38 -1.56 -30.56
N ASP A 236 4.91 -0.73 -29.65
CA ASP A 236 5.18 0.68 -29.91
C ASP A 236 3.91 1.41 -30.41
N GLN A 237 2.82 1.20 -29.69
CA GLN A 237 1.54 1.88 -29.89
C GLN A 237 1.02 2.43 -28.55
N ASP A 238 0.22 3.48 -28.62
CA ASP A 238 -0.56 3.95 -27.47
C ASP A 238 -1.93 3.26 -27.50
N ILE A 239 -2.56 3.11 -26.34
CA ILE A 239 -3.88 2.50 -26.25
C ILE A 239 -4.97 3.57 -26.15
N ASN A 240 -5.96 3.51 -27.04
CA ASN A 240 -7.21 4.25 -26.91
C ASN A 240 -8.35 3.28 -26.58
N LEU A 241 -8.71 3.20 -25.31
CA LEU A 241 -9.78 2.32 -24.83
C LEU A 241 -11.16 2.98 -24.99
N LEU A 242 -12.00 2.33 -25.79
CA LEU A 242 -13.41 2.66 -25.94
C LEU A 242 -14.22 1.79 -24.99
N TRP A 243 -14.87 2.42 -24.02
CA TRP A 243 -15.68 1.73 -23.03
C TRP A 243 -17.10 1.56 -23.55
N ILE A 244 -17.56 0.31 -23.71
CA ILE A 244 -18.87 -0.01 -24.27
C ILE A 244 -19.68 -0.80 -23.24
N PRO A 245 -20.80 -0.27 -22.73
CA PRO A 245 -21.73 -1.04 -21.93
C PRO A 245 -22.25 -2.23 -22.74
N SER A 246 -22.20 -3.43 -22.16
CA SER A 246 -22.70 -4.62 -22.86
C SER A 246 -24.20 -4.56 -23.13
N GLU A 247 -24.96 -3.86 -22.29
CA GLU A 247 -26.42 -3.71 -22.39
C GLU A 247 -26.81 -2.91 -23.65
N ASP A 248 -26.00 -1.92 -24.05
CA ASP A 248 -26.22 -1.12 -25.27
C ASP A 248 -26.17 -1.97 -26.56
N LEU A 249 -25.51 -3.13 -26.50
CA LEU A 249 -25.37 -4.03 -27.66
C LEU A 249 -26.53 -5.02 -27.81
N GLU A 250 -27.44 -5.09 -26.84
CA GLU A 250 -28.58 -6.02 -26.86
C GLU A 250 -29.82 -5.41 -27.54
N GLU A 251 -29.96 -4.07 -27.57
CA GLU A 251 -31.14 -3.40 -28.14
C GLU A 251 -31.09 -3.25 -29.68
N ASP A 252 -29.89 -3.24 -30.30
CA ASP A 252 -29.70 -3.10 -31.75
C ASP A 252 -29.70 -4.44 -32.52
N GLY A 253 -30.16 -5.52 -31.88
CA GLY A 253 -30.18 -6.89 -32.42
C GLY A 253 -31.46 -7.30 -33.17
N SER A 254 -32.40 -6.39 -33.44
CA SER A 254 -33.65 -6.66 -34.17
C SER A 254 -33.83 -5.80 -35.41
#